data_AF-A0A966U1B5-F1
#
_entry.id   AF-A0A966U1B5-F1
#
_cell.length_a   1.000
_cell.length_b   1.000
_cell.length_c   1.000
_cell.angle_alpha   90.00
_cell.angle_beta   90.00
_cell.angle_gamma   90.00
#
_symmetry.space_group_name_H-M   'P 1'
#
loop_
_entity.id
_entity.type
_entity.pdbx_description
1 polymer ?
#
loop_
_entity_poly.entity_id
_entity_poly.type
_entity_poly.pdbx_seq_one_letter_code
_entity_poly.pdbx_strand_id
1 'polypeptide(L)'
;MKVVTRDASALTDADLDEFASMGGAFDIGAVSKAKDQWVLATTAREGNTLVGFMFLTLERLGGTPCVVMGLLSVKRIAKVNVAKGGVLIVHGWTMAESLAKLGKKK
;
A
#
# COMPACT_ATOMS: atom_id res chain seq x y z
N MET A 1 -16.41 -0.62 1.87
CA MET A 1 -14.97 -0.83 1.59
C MET A 1 -14.58 -2.23 2.05
N LYS A 2 -14.00 -3.05 1.16
CA LYS A 2 -13.56 -4.43 1.44
C LYS A 2 -12.04 -4.47 1.33
N VAL A 3 -11.37 -4.92 2.39
CA VAL A 3 -9.92 -5.07 2.45
C VAL A 3 -9.59 -6.55 2.61
N VAL A 4 -8.73 -7.09 1.75
CA VAL A 4 -8.35 -8.50 1.76
C VAL A 4 -6.84 -8.62 1.60
N THR A 5 -6.23 -9.40 2.48
CA THR A 5 -4.83 -9.83 2.37
C THR A 5 -4.80 -11.25 1.84
N ARG A 6 -3.91 -11.53 0.89
CA ARG A 6 -3.68 -12.86 0.31
C ARG A 6 -2.20 -13.05 -0.01
N ASP A 7 -1.78 -14.26 -0.30
CA ASP A 7 -0.44 -14.53 -0.80
C ASP A 7 -0.18 -13.75 -2.09
N ALA A 8 0.98 -13.09 -2.18
CA ALA A 8 1.36 -12.33 -3.38
C ALA A 8 1.46 -13.25 -4.61
N SER A 9 1.91 -14.50 -4.41
CA SER A 9 1.96 -15.52 -5.46
C SER A 9 0.59 -15.87 -6.05
N ALA A 10 -0.51 -15.62 -5.32
CA ALA A 10 -1.88 -15.84 -5.79
C ALA A 10 -2.42 -14.70 -6.67
N LEU A 11 -1.65 -13.62 -6.86
CA LEU A 11 -2.02 -12.55 -7.79
C LEU A 11 -1.89 -13.02 -9.23
N THR A 12 -2.96 -12.78 -10.00
CA THR A 12 -3.01 -13.06 -11.43
C THR A 12 -2.44 -11.89 -12.23
N ASP A 13 -2.08 -12.10 -13.49
CA ASP A 13 -1.60 -11.01 -14.36
C ASP A 13 -2.64 -9.89 -14.51
N ALA A 14 -3.94 -10.25 -14.49
CA ALA A 14 -5.03 -9.28 -14.48
C ALA A 14 -5.05 -8.40 -13.22
N ASP A 15 -4.68 -8.95 -12.05
CA ASP A 15 -4.54 -8.14 -10.84
C ASP A 15 -3.37 -7.14 -10.99
N LEU A 16 -2.23 -7.57 -11.56
CA LEU A 16 -1.06 -6.72 -11.74
C LEU A 16 -1.31 -5.60 -12.76
N ASP A 17 -2.04 -5.90 -13.84
CA ASP A 17 -2.50 -4.92 -14.82
C ASP A 17 -3.40 -3.87 -14.16
N GLU A 18 -4.36 -4.30 -13.31
CA GLU A 18 -5.25 -3.39 -12.58
C GLU A 18 -4.46 -2.52 -11.58
N PHE A 19 -3.45 -3.08 -10.93
CA PHE A 19 -2.58 -2.37 -9.98
C PHE A 19 -1.77 -1.28 -10.69
N ALA A 20 -1.15 -1.61 -11.81
CA ALA A 20 -0.43 -0.65 -12.65
C ALA A 20 -1.37 0.42 -13.22
N SER A 21 -2.60 0.03 -13.58
CA SER A 21 -3.63 0.92 -14.12
C SER A 21 -4.19 1.91 -13.09
N MET A 22 -3.97 1.70 -11.78
CA MET A 22 -4.27 2.75 -10.79
C MET A 22 -3.41 4.01 -10.98
N GLY A 23 -2.30 3.89 -11.70
CA GLY A 23 -1.36 4.98 -11.92
C GLY A 23 -0.63 5.41 -10.64
N GLY A 24 0.11 6.50 -10.72
CA GLY A 24 0.94 6.99 -9.63
C GLY A 24 2.42 6.71 -9.86
N ALA A 25 3.11 6.16 -8.86
CA ALA A 25 4.56 6.04 -8.83
C ALA A 25 5.11 4.70 -9.38
N PHE A 26 4.26 3.72 -9.65
CA PHE A 26 4.68 2.35 -9.99
C PHE A 26 4.03 1.91 -11.30
N ASP A 27 4.85 1.42 -12.22
CA ASP A 27 4.43 0.78 -13.46
C ASP A 27 4.28 -0.73 -13.29
N ILE A 28 3.86 -1.42 -14.35
CA ILE A 28 3.69 -2.87 -14.33
C ILE A 28 5.00 -3.60 -14.02
N GLY A 29 6.16 -3.09 -14.44
CA GLY A 29 7.46 -3.69 -14.16
C GLY A 29 7.77 -3.69 -12.65
N ALA A 30 7.54 -2.56 -11.98
CA ALA A 30 7.69 -2.44 -10.54
C ALA A 30 6.70 -3.33 -9.77
N VAL A 31 5.45 -3.39 -10.22
CA VAL A 31 4.40 -4.21 -9.59
C VAL A 31 4.67 -5.70 -9.75
N SER A 32 5.05 -6.16 -10.94
CA SER A 32 5.39 -7.57 -11.18
C SER A 32 6.61 -8.00 -10.38
N LYS A 33 7.64 -7.15 -10.31
CA LYS A 33 8.80 -7.42 -9.46
C LYS A 33 8.41 -7.50 -7.98
N ALA A 34 7.48 -6.65 -7.53
CA ALA A 34 6.99 -6.70 -6.15
C ALA A 34 6.20 -7.99 -5.85
N LYS A 35 5.43 -8.51 -6.82
CA LYS A 35 4.78 -9.82 -6.66
C LYS A 35 5.78 -10.94 -6.34
N ASP A 36 6.94 -10.94 -6.99
CA ASP A 36 7.95 -11.99 -6.81
C ASP A 36 8.82 -11.80 -5.56
N GLN A 37 8.94 -10.57 -5.07
CA GLN A 37 9.82 -10.24 -3.94
C GLN A 37 9.12 -10.24 -2.58
N TRP A 38 7.79 -10.15 -2.56
CA TRP A 38 7.00 -10.00 -1.34
C TRP A 38 6.08 -11.21 -1.13
N VAL A 39 5.70 -11.46 0.12
CA VAL A 39 4.96 -12.67 0.53
C VAL A 39 3.45 -12.42 0.48
N LEU A 40 3.00 -11.24 0.89
CA LEU A 40 1.58 -10.92 1.01
C LEU A 40 1.23 -9.69 0.17
N ALA A 41 0.01 -9.69 -0.33
CA ALA A 41 -0.60 -8.56 -1.02
C ALA A 41 -1.95 -8.22 -0.36
N THR A 42 -2.10 -6.97 0.07
CA THR A 42 -3.36 -6.42 0.54
C THR A 42 -4.00 -5.60 -0.56
N THR A 43 -5.29 -5.80 -0.81
CA THR A 43 -6.09 -4.99 -1.74
C THR A 43 -7.26 -4.37 -1.01
N ALA A 44 -7.52 -3.10 -1.30
CA ALA A 44 -8.68 -2.36 -0.81
C ALA A 44 -9.58 -2.04 -2.00
N ARG A 45 -10.84 -2.43 -1.92
CA ARG A 45 -11.87 -2.17 -2.95
C ARG A 45 -13.09 -1.46 -2.36
N GLU A 46 -13.66 -0.55 -3.14
CA GLU A 46 -15.01 -0.03 -2.93
C GLU A 46 -15.93 -0.57 -4.03
N GLY A 47 -16.84 -1.48 -3.68
CA GLY A 47 -17.58 -2.25 -4.67
C GLY A 47 -16.62 -3.09 -5.53
N ASN A 48 -16.65 -2.87 -6.85
CA ASN A 48 -15.73 -3.52 -7.79
C ASN A 48 -14.45 -2.71 -8.06
N THR A 49 -14.38 -1.45 -7.61
CA THR A 49 -13.29 -0.55 -7.93
C THR A 49 -12.13 -0.74 -6.96
N LEU A 50 -10.93 -1.00 -7.48
CA LEU A 50 -9.69 -0.97 -6.70
C LEU A 50 -9.37 0.47 -6.28
N VAL A 51 -9.16 0.66 -4.97
CA VAL A 51 -8.84 1.97 -4.37
C VAL A 51 -7.46 1.99 -3.72
N GLY A 52 -6.82 0.83 -3.53
CA GLY A 52 -5.45 0.72 -3.05
C GLY A 52 -4.95 -0.71 -3.03
N PHE A 53 -3.62 -0.88 -3.10
CA PHE A 53 -2.94 -2.15 -2.86
C PHE A 53 -1.63 -1.95 -2.12
N MET A 54 -1.18 -2.98 -1.41
CA MET A 54 0.07 -3.03 -0.67
C MET A 54 0.73 -4.40 -0.82
N PHE A 55 2.05 -4.43 -0.96
CA PHE A 55 2.87 -5.62 -0.73
C PHE A 55 3.53 -5.57 0.64
N LEU A 56 3.51 -6.68 1.37
CA LEU A 56 4.03 -6.78 2.73
C LEU A 56 4.59 -8.17 3.02
N THR A 57 5.47 -8.27 4.02
CA THR A 57 5.98 -9.54 4.55
C THR A 57 5.82 -9.58 6.06
N LEU A 58 5.67 -10.80 6.60
CA LEU A 58 5.74 -11.06 8.03
C LEU A 58 7.17 -11.48 8.35
N GLU A 59 7.90 -10.61 9.03
CA GLU A 59 9.30 -10.83 9.37
C GLU A 59 9.49 -10.85 10.88
N ARG A 60 10.59 -11.46 11.32
CA ARG A 60 11.11 -11.26 12.68
C ARG A 60 12.32 -10.35 12.62
N LEU A 61 12.21 -9.17 13.21
CA LEU A 61 13.35 -8.26 13.38
C LEU A 61 13.81 -8.33 14.84
N GLY A 62 15.02 -8.87 15.05
CA GLY A 62 15.54 -9.08 16.41
C GLY A 62 14.67 -10.02 17.26
N GLY A 63 14.02 -11.00 16.62
CA GLY A 63 13.13 -11.95 17.29
C GLY A 63 11.69 -11.47 17.51
N THR A 64 11.44 -10.16 17.40
CA THR A 64 10.09 -9.58 17.53
C THR A 64 9.34 -9.72 16.20
N PRO A 65 8.13 -10.30 16.17
CA PRO A 65 7.33 -10.37 14.97
C PRO A 65 6.90 -8.97 14.53
N CYS A 66 7.08 -8.65 13.26
CA CYS A 66 6.70 -7.37 12.66
C CYS A 66 6.16 -7.58 11.24
N VAL A 67 5.32 -6.65 10.80
CA VAL A 67 4.88 -6.56 9.41
C VAL A 67 5.75 -5.53 8.71
N VAL A 68 6.55 -5.98 7.74
CA VAL A 68 7.34 -5.09 6.89
C VAL A 68 6.50 -4.76 5.67
N MET A 69 6.36 -3.48 5.39
CA MET A 69 5.54 -2.99 4.30
C MET A 69 6.45 -2.44 3.20
N GLY A 70 6.24 -2.92 1.98
CA GLY A 70 7.10 -2.66 0.84
C GLY A 70 6.55 -1.57 -0.08
N LEU A 71 5.77 -2.02 -1.06
CA LEU A 71 5.19 -1.16 -2.08
C LEU A 71 3.71 -0.92 -1.75
N LEU A 72 3.30 0.35 -1.68
CA LEU A 72 1.92 0.76 -1.39
C LEU A 72 1.48 1.81 -2.41
N SER A 73 0.30 1.63 -2.99
CA SER A 73 -0.40 2.66 -3.75
C SER A 73 -1.85 2.78 -3.28
N VAL A 74 -2.31 4.01 -3.05
CA VAL A 74 -3.69 4.32 -2.65
C VAL A 74 -4.19 5.48 -3.50
N LYS A 75 -5.42 5.39 -3.99
CA LYS A 75 -6.08 6.48 -4.71
C LYS A 75 -6.09 7.74 -3.86
N ARG A 76 -5.81 8.90 -4.47
CA ARG A 76 -5.84 10.21 -3.78
C ARG A 76 -7.20 10.41 -3.10
N ILE A 77 -7.17 10.53 -1.77
CA ILE A 77 -8.35 10.86 -0.98
C ILE A 77 -8.39 12.38 -0.79
N ALA A 78 -9.50 13.04 -1.15
CA ALA A 78 -9.62 14.50 -1.06
C ALA A 78 -9.50 15.05 0.38
N LYS A 79 -9.78 14.22 1.40
CA LYS A 79 -9.59 14.53 2.82
C LYS A 79 -9.69 13.26 3.66
N VAL A 80 -8.76 13.04 4.59
CA VAL A 80 -8.90 12.02 5.65
C VAL A 80 -9.90 12.55 6.67
N ASN A 81 -11.09 11.95 6.75
CA ASN A 81 -12.12 12.37 7.68
C ASN A 81 -12.00 11.61 9.01
N VAL A 82 -11.25 12.19 9.95
CA VAL A 82 -10.99 11.62 11.29
C VAL A 82 -12.28 11.37 12.07
N ALA A 83 -13.31 12.22 11.90
CA ALA A 83 -14.60 12.06 12.59
C ALA A 83 -15.40 10.83 12.11
N LYS A 84 -15.04 10.25 10.96
CA LYS A 84 -15.59 8.98 10.46
C LYS A 84 -14.66 7.79 10.72
N GLY A 85 -13.67 7.93 11.59
CA GLY A 85 -12.65 6.91 11.83
C GLY A 85 -11.61 6.81 10.71
N GLY A 86 -11.47 7.84 9.88
CA GLY A 86 -10.44 7.87 8.83
C GLY A 86 -9.05 8.02 9.42
N VAL A 87 -8.19 7.02 9.20
CA VAL A 87 -6.77 7.03 9.58
C VAL A 87 -5.93 6.85 8.32
N LEU A 88 -4.89 7.68 8.18
CA LEU A 88 -3.84 7.50 7.18
C LEU A 88 -2.63 6.90 7.89
N ILE A 89 -2.36 5.63 7.67
CA ILE A 89 -1.14 4.97 8.16
C ILE A 89 -0.13 5.00 7.02
N VAL A 90 0.97 5.71 7.23
CA VAL A 90 2.11 5.77 6.31
C VAL A 90 3.23 4.95 6.95
N HIS A 91 3.83 4.06 6.18
CA HIS A 91 5.01 3.30 6.58
C HIS A 91 6.19 3.63 5.65
N GLY A 92 7.36 3.81 6.25
CA GLY A 92 8.61 4.16 5.59
C GLY A 92 9.44 5.10 6.46
N TRP A 93 10.77 4.93 6.46
CA TRP A 93 11.67 5.93 7.05
C TRP A 93 11.65 7.18 6.17
N THR A 94 10.98 8.22 6.66
CA THR A 94 11.14 9.57 6.13
C THR A 94 11.98 10.35 7.13
N MET A 95 13.00 11.09 6.65
CA MET A 95 13.77 12.01 7.51
C MET A 95 12.79 12.91 8.26
N ALA A 96 13.00 13.11 9.56
CA ALA A 96 12.12 13.91 10.43
C ALA A 96 11.83 15.33 9.86
N GLU A 97 12.75 15.85 9.05
CA GLU A 97 12.64 17.14 8.36
C GLU A 97 11.56 17.15 7.26
N SER A 98 11.30 16.01 6.63
CA SER A 98 10.23 15.85 5.63
C SER A 98 8.85 15.82 6.29
N LEU A 99 8.75 15.32 7.53
CA LEU A 99 7.53 15.35 8.35
C LEU A 99 7.16 16.79 8.74
N ALA A 100 8.13 17.63 9.10
CA ALA A 100 7.90 19.03 9.45
C ALA A 100 7.32 19.87 8.30
N LYS A 101 7.56 19.47 7.05
CA LYS A 101 7.07 20.16 5.84
C LYS A 101 5.62 19.82 5.50
N LEU A 102 5.14 18.64 5.91
CA LEU A 102 3.77 18.18 5.63
C LEU A 102 2.72 18.79 6.58
N GLY A 103 3.15 19.27 7.76
CA GLY A 103 2.28 19.93 8.74
C GLY A 103 2.13 21.44 8.58
N LYS A 104 2.97 22.10 7.77
CA LYS A 104 2.86 23.55 7.52
C LYS A 104 1.86 23.79 6.40
N LYS A 105 0.61 24.12 6.77
CA LYS A 105 -0.29 24.82 5.86
C LYS A 105 0.40 26.12 5.40
N LYS A 106 0.43 26.35 4.09
CA LYS A 106 0.57 27.72 3.58
C LYS A 106 -0.62 28.56 4.03
#